data_AF-A0A7Z0RT61-F1
#
_entry.id   AF-A0A7Z0RT61-F1
#
_cell.length_a   1.000
_cell.length_b   1.000
_cell.length_c   1.000
_cell.angle_alpha   90.00
_cell.angle_beta   90.00
_cell.angle_gamma   90.00
#
_symmetry.space_group_name_H-M   'P 1'
#
loop_
_entity.id
_entity.type
_entity.pdbx_description
1 polymer ?
#
loop_
_entity_poly.entity_id
_entity_poly.type
_entity_poly.pdbx_seq_one_letter_code
_entity_poly.pdbx_strand_id
1 'polypeptide(L)' 'DDNCPILPPNVKKEHWGFDDPAGKEWPEFQRVRDEIGKRIQEFKETLV' A
#
# COMPACT_ATOMS: atom_id res chain seq x y z
N ASP A 1 -11.08 4.31 0.47
CA ASP A 1 -11.39 4.07 1.90
C ASP A 1 -12.83 3.63 2.19
N ASP A 2 -13.76 3.72 1.23
CA ASP A 2 -15.18 3.49 1.47
C ASP A 2 -15.58 2.04 1.84
N ASN A 3 -14.69 1.06 1.63
CA ASN A 3 -14.94 -0.37 1.91
C ASN A 3 -14.00 -0.97 2.96
N CYS A 4 -13.24 -0.15 3.71
CA CYS A 4 -12.32 -0.69 4.72
C CYS A 4 -13.11 -1.25 5.92
N PRO A 5 -12.76 -2.45 6.45
CA PRO A 5 -13.38 -2.98 7.66
C PRO A 5 -13.13 -2.08 8.86
N ILE A 6 -14.10 -2.03 9.77
CA ILE A 6 -13.99 -1.27 11.03
C ILE A 6 -12.93 -1.95 11.89
N LEU A 7 -11.87 -1.21 12.23
CA LEU A 7 -10.82 -1.67 13.13
C LEU A 7 -11.07 -1.19 14.56
N PRO A 8 -10.68 -1.96 15.60
CA PRO A 8 -10.72 -1.49 16.98
C PRO A 8 -9.88 -0.22 17.18
N PRO A 9 -10.28 0.69 18.10
CA PRO A 9 -9.66 2.01 18.26
C PRO A 9 -8.20 1.97 18.72
N ASN A 10 -7.76 0.86 19.32
CA ASN A 10 -6.40 0.68 19.83
C ASN A 10 -5.43 0.06 18.80
N VAL A 11 -5.88 -0.18 17.57
CA VAL A 11 -5.03 -0.74 16.50
C VAL A 11 -4.48 0.39 15.66
N LYS A 12 -3.14 0.48 15.55
CA LYS A 12 -2.49 1.40 14.61
C LYS A 12 -2.83 0.96 13.18
N LYS A 13 -3.41 1.87 12.39
CA LYS A 13 -3.74 1.67 10.98
C LYS A 13 -3.02 2.72 10.16
N GLU A 14 -2.35 2.29 9.10
CA GLU A 14 -1.89 3.17 8.03
C GLU A 14 -2.63 2.81 6.74
N HIS A 15 -2.97 3.81 5.95
CA HIS A 15 -3.48 3.64 4.60
C HIS A 15 -2.37 4.03 3.63
N TRP A 16 -1.90 3.08 2.81
CA TRP A 16 -0.96 3.35 1.73
C TRP A 16 -1.73 3.23 0.42
N GLY A 17 -1.95 4.36 -0.24
CA GLY A 17 -2.68 4.41 -1.51
C GLY A 17 -1.78 4.03 -2.66
N PHE A 18 -2.16 2.99 -3.40
CA PHE A 18 -1.58 2.60 -4.68
C PHE A 18 -2.72 2.44 -5.69
N ASP A 19 -2.42 2.66 -6.96
CA ASP A 19 -3.39 2.41 -8.04
C ASP A 19 -3.67 0.91 -8.16
N ASP A 20 -4.92 0.54 -8.46
CA ASP A 20 -5.27 -0.85 -8.77
C ASP A 20 -4.85 -1.16 -10.23
N PRO A 21 -3.88 -2.06 -10.46
CA PRO A 21 -3.43 -2.39 -11.80
C PRO A 21 -4.40 -3.34 -12.54
N ALA A 22 -5.48 -3.81 -11.91
CA ALA A 22 -6.43 -4.69 -12.55
C ALA A 22 -6.98 -4.12 -13.87
N GLY A 23 -6.91 -4.92 -14.94
CA GLY A 23 -7.33 -4.49 -16.28
C GLY A 23 -6.35 -3.55 -17.00
N LYS A 24 -5.15 -3.34 -16.46
CA LYS A 24 -4.07 -2.57 -17.09
C LYS A 24 -3.03 -3.49 -17.74
N GLU A 25 -2.17 -2.90 -18.55
CA GLU A 25 -1.06 -3.58 -19.18
C GLU A 25 0.04 -3.94 -18.16
N TRP A 26 0.87 -4.93 -18.49
CA TRP A 26 1.93 -5.44 -17.62
C TRP A 26 2.86 -4.37 -17.00
N PRO A 27 3.27 -3.30 -17.70
CA PRO A 27 4.11 -2.25 -17.10
C PRO A 27 3.48 -1.58 -15.87
N GLU A 28 2.15 -1.49 -15.82
CA GLU A 28 1.45 -0.89 -14.68
C GLU A 28 1.53 -1.79 -13.43
N PHE A 29 1.43 -3.11 -13.62
CA PHE A 29 1.67 -4.07 -12.54
C PHE A 29 3.09 -3.97 -11.99
N GLN A 30 4.08 -3.81 -12.89
CA GLN A 30 5.48 -3.65 -12.48
C GLN A 30 5.67 -2.38 -11.66
N ARG A 31 5.08 -1.26 -12.12
CA ARG A 31 5.13 0.03 -11.42
C ARG A 31 4.55 -0.08 -10.00
N VAL A 32 3.32 -0.56 -9.88
CA VAL A 32 2.63 -0.68 -8.57
C VAL A 32 3.40 -1.63 -7.64
N ARG A 33 3.90 -2.75 -8.14
CA ARG A 33 4.73 -3.69 -7.36
C ARG A 33 5.98 -3.00 -6.80
N ASP A 34 6.68 -2.23 -7.63
CA ASP A 34 7.95 -1.59 -7.25
C ASP A 34 7.69 -0.44 -6.27
N GLU A 35 6.60 0.31 -6.43
CA GLU A 35 6.15 1.35 -5.48
C GLU A 35 5.80 0.76 -4.10
N ILE A 36 5.05 -0.35 -4.06
CA ILE A 36 4.76 -1.07 -2.81
C ILE A 36 6.06 -1.52 -2.14
N GLY A 37 6.98 -2.11 -2.92
CA GLY A 37 8.27 -2.58 -2.42
C GLY A 37 9.09 -1.45 -1.78
N LYS A 38 9.16 -0.30 -2.45
CA LYS A 38 9.85 0.89 -1.95
C LYS A 38 9.22 1.40 -0.65
N ARG A 39 7.88 1.50 -0.59
CA ARG A 39 7.18 1.97 0.61
C ARG A 39 7.40 1.07 1.83
N ILE A 40 7.51 -0.24 1.62
CA ILE A 40 7.85 -1.22 2.68
C ILE A 40 9.30 -1.02 3.16
N GLN A 41 10.24 -0.76 2.24
CA GLN A 41 11.64 -0.47 2.62
C GLN A 41 11.75 0.81 3.44
N GLU A 42 11.09 1.89 3.00
CA GLU A 42 11.03 3.15 3.74
C GLU A 42 10.39 2.94 5.13
N PHE A 43 9.32 2.13 5.22
CA PHE A 43 8.70 1.80 6.51
C PHE A 43 9.68 1.10 7.46
N LYS A 44 10.45 0.15 6.94
CA LYS A 44 11.47 -0.55 7.74
C LYS A 44 12.54 0.41 8.26
N GLU A 45 12.95 1.38 7.45
CA GLU A 45 14.00 2.34 7.78
C GLU A 45 13.53 3.45 8.73
N THR A 46 12.23 3.81 8.68
CA THR A 46 11.64 4.89 9.48
C THR A 46 11.11 4.44 10.85
N LEU A 47 11.05 3.13 11.13
CA LEU A 47 10.64 2.55 12.42
C LEU A 47 11.70 2.67 13.55
N VAL A 48 12.49 3.74 13.57
CA VAL A 48 13.37 4.09 14.70
C VAL A 48 12.55 4.64 15.87
#